data_AF-A0A353Z0B2-F1
#
_entry.id   AF-A0A353Z0B2-F1
#
_cell.length_a   1.000
_cell.length_b   1.000
_cell.length_c   1.000
_cell.angle_alpha   90.00
_cell.angle_beta   90.00
_cell.angle_gamma   90.00
#
_symmetry.space_group_name_H-M   'P 1'
#
loop_
_entity.id
_entity.type
_entity.pdbx_description
1 polymer ?
#
loop_
_entity_poly.entity_id
_entity_poly.type
_entity_poly.pdbx_seq_one_letter_code
_entity_poly.pdbx_strand_id
1 'polypeptide(L)'
;MTKKIIGLYQLITGVMGAIIIFASLLNTSAAKVALPQKVAGVVLFGLLAWAGYGLINKKRNALKYSRILQALQVISFSIGGTLYKFTAAGFIALGIKNGSFTWGISAQPIDFAITSIQNTSFSLIVYLVPLLILIGLLRVK
;
A
#
# COMPACT_ATOMS: atom_id res chain seq x y z
N MET A 1 19.47 0.91 14.04
CA MET A 1 19.60 1.47 12.67
C MET A 1 18.36 1.17 11.82
N THR A 2 17.83 -0.05 11.88
CA THR A 2 16.68 -0.56 11.09
C THR A 2 15.41 0.28 11.18
N LYS A 3 15.03 0.79 12.38
CA LYS A 3 13.83 1.66 12.55
C LYS A 3 13.89 2.94 11.72
N LYS A 4 15.07 3.55 11.59
CA LYS A 4 15.25 4.81 10.85
C LYS A 4 15.13 4.58 9.34
N ILE A 5 15.70 3.50 8.82
CA ILE A 5 15.62 3.16 7.39
C ILE A 5 14.18 2.84 6.99
N ILE A 6 13.50 2.00 7.79
CA ILE A 6 12.08 1.67 7.57
C ILE A 6 11.22 2.93 7.67
N GLY A 7 11.47 3.78 8.69
CA GLY A 7 10.75 5.03 8.87
C GLY A 7 10.95 6.00 7.70
N LEU A 8 12.17 6.10 7.18
CA LEU A 8 12.48 6.94 6.01
C LEU A 8 11.79 6.43 4.75
N TYR A 9 11.82 5.12 4.51
CA TYR A 9 11.10 4.51 3.39
C TYR A 9 9.59 4.80 3.47
N GLN A 10 8.97 4.62 4.64
CA GLN A 10 7.55 4.90 4.86
C GLN A 10 7.21 6.37 4.71
N LEU A 11 8.11 7.26 5.14
CA LEU A 11 7.95 8.69 4.97
C LEU A 11 7.96 9.06 3.48
N ILE A 12 8.96 8.61 2.72
CA ILE A 12 9.09 8.92 1.29
C ILE A 12 7.91 8.35 0.52
N THR A 13 7.60 7.06 0.69
CA THR A 13 6.50 6.40 -0.03
C THR A 13 5.13 6.94 0.39
N GLY A 14 4.93 7.28 1.66
CA GLY A 14 3.72 7.91 2.17
C GLY A 14 3.50 9.30 1.58
N VAL A 15 4.53 10.16 1.58
CA VAL A 15 4.46 11.50 0.99
C VAL A 15 4.21 11.41 -0.51
N MET A 16 4.97 10.58 -1.23
CA MET A 16 4.78 10.39 -2.67
C MET A 16 3.40 9.84 -3.01
N GLY A 17 2.90 8.85 -2.26
CA GLY A 17 1.57 8.29 -2.47
C GLY A 17 0.46 9.28 -2.22
N ALA A 18 0.56 10.09 -1.16
CA ALA A 18 -0.40 11.14 -0.89
C ALA A 18 -0.45 12.16 -2.04
N ILE A 19 0.72 12.59 -2.53
CA ILE A 19 0.82 13.53 -3.67
C ILE A 19 0.24 12.93 -4.95
N ILE A 20 0.57 11.68 -5.29
CA ILE A 20 0.08 11.00 -6.51
C ILE A 20 -1.44 10.85 -6.48
N ILE A 21 -1.99 10.38 -5.36
CA ILE A 21 -3.44 10.20 -5.23
C ILE A 21 -4.15 11.57 -5.22
N PHE A 22 -3.58 12.58 -4.55
CA PHE A 22 -4.12 13.93 -4.56
C PHE A 22 -4.08 14.59 -5.95
N ALA A 23 -2.98 14.44 -6.70
CA ALA A 23 -2.92 14.89 -8.08
C ALA A 23 -3.98 14.19 -8.96
N SER A 24 -4.25 12.91 -8.70
CA SER A 24 -5.32 12.18 -9.39
C SER A 24 -6.73 12.68 -9.05
N LEU A 25 -6.94 13.35 -7.91
CA LEU A 25 -8.20 14.03 -7.56
C LEU A 25 -8.41 15.30 -8.38
N LEU A 26 -7.34 16.02 -8.70
CA LEU A 26 -7.38 17.27 -9.46
C LEU A 26 -7.67 17.03 -10.95
N ASN A 27 -7.34 15.83 -11.46
CA ASN A 27 -7.69 15.43 -12.82
C ASN A 27 -9.17 15.02 -12.89
N THR A 28 -10.01 15.96 -13.34
CA THR A 28 -11.48 15.99 -13.22
C THR A 28 -12.25 14.93 -14.01
N SER A 29 -11.62 14.15 -14.89
CA SER A 29 -12.31 13.21 -15.78
C SER A 29 -12.91 11.98 -15.08
N ALA A 30 -12.50 11.65 -13.84
CA ALA A 30 -12.95 10.46 -13.09
C ALA A 30 -13.40 10.75 -11.65
N ALA A 31 -13.49 12.02 -11.25
CA ALA A 31 -13.46 12.41 -9.84
C ALA A 31 -14.71 12.05 -9.02
N LYS A 32 -15.91 11.97 -9.63
CA LYS A 32 -17.16 11.84 -8.84
C LYS A 32 -17.44 10.43 -8.33
N VAL A 33 -17.15 9.39 -9.12
CA VAL A 33 -17.46 7.99 -8.73
C VAL A 33 -16.38 7.41 -7.81
N ALA A 34 -15.15 7.93 -7.87
CA ALA A 34 -14.02 7.44 -7.08
C ALA A 34 -13.63 8.33 -5.88
N LEU A 35 -14.39 9.41 -5.59
CA LEU A 35 -14.01 10.39 -4.56
C LEU A 35 -13.72 9.76 -3.18
N PRO A 36 -14.60 8.89 -2.61
CA PRO A 36 -14.36 8.32 -1.29
C PRO A 36 -13.10 7.43 -1.25
N GLN A 37 -12.87 6.64 -2.30
CA GLN A 37 -11.67 5.83 -2.45
C GLN A 37 -10.40 6.70 -2.49
N LYS A 38 -10.42 7.77 -3.27
CA LYS A 38 -9.26 8.66 -3.40
C LYS A 38 -8.96 9.40 -2.10
N VAL A 39 -9.99 9.89 -1.39
CA VAL A 39 -9.84 10.47 -0.05
C VAL A 39 -9.26 9.46 0.93
N ALA A 40 -9.79 8.23 0.95
CA ALA A 40 -9.24 7.15 1.78
C ALA A 40 -7.76 6.85 1.44
N GLY A 41 -7.40 6.88 0.15
CA GLY A 41 -6.02 6.74 -0.29
C GLY A 41 -5.11 7.84 0.26
N VAL A 42 -5.50 9.12 0.14
CA VAL A 42 -4.74 10.25 0.71
C VAL A 42 -4.57 10.08 2.22
N VAL A 43 -5.63 9.70 2.94
CA VAL A 43 -5.58 9.48 4.39
C VAL A 43 -4.64 8.33 4.74
N LEU A 44 -4.72 7.19 4.05
CA LEU A 44 -3.87 6.02 4.31
C LEU A 44 -2.38 6.31 4.03
N PHE A 45 -2.08 6.99 2.93
CA PHE A 45 -0.71 7.39 2.60
C PHE A 45 -0.19 8.51 3.53
N GLY A 46 -1.06 9.43 3.97
CA GLY A 46 -0.74 10.42 4.99
C GLY A 46 -0.42 9.79 6.36
N LEU A 47 -1.22 8.79 6.77
CA LEU A 47 -0.95 8.00 7.97
C LEU A 47 0.36 7.21 7.85
N LEU A 48 0.70 6.72 6.65
CA LEU A 48 1.98 6.06 6.39
C LEU A 48 3.15 7.02 6.54
N ALA A 49 3.04 8.23 5.99
CA ALA A 49 4.05 9.28 6.15
C ALA A 49 4.22 9.65 7.64
N TRP A 50 3.12 9.85 8.36
CA TRP A 50 3.14 10.15 9.78
C TRP A 50 3.76 9.03 10.61
N ALA A 51 3.42 7.77 10.32
CA ALA A 51 4.03 6.61 10.98
C ALA A 51 5.53 6.51 10.69
N GLY A 52 5.95 6.78 9.46
CA GLY A 52 7.36 6.84 9.05
C GLY A 52 8.14 7.92 9.81
N TYR A 53 7.61 9.14 9.87
CA TYR A 53 8.17 10.23 10.67
C TYR A 53 8.22 9.87 12.16
N GLY A 54 7.17 9.25 12.69
CA GLY A 54 7.11 8.82 14.08
C GLY A 54 8.14 7.74 14.42
N LEU A 55 8.45 6.81 13.48
CA LEU A 55 9.50 5.81 13.65
C LEU A 55 10.90 6.42 13.71
N ILE A 56 11.16 7.44 12.88
CA ILE A 56 12.43 8.19 12.88
C ILE A 56 12.61 8.91 14.23
N ASN A 57 11.53 9.52 14.74
CA ASN A 57 11.52 10.30 15.98
C ASN A 57 11.15 9.49 17.23
N LYS A 58 11.16 8.15 17.15
CA LYS A 58 10.91 7.23 18.28
C LYS A 58 9.57 7.48 19.02
N LYS A 59 8.51 7.88 18.32
CA LYS A 59 7.17 8.07 18.91
C LYS A 59 6.54 6.71 19.26
N ARG A 60 5.99 6.59 20.47
CA ARG A 60 5.50 5.32 21.07
C ARG A 60 4.46 4.60 20.20
N ASN A 61 3.53 5.33 19.58
CA ASN A 61 2.44 4.74 18.80
C ASN A 61 2.82 4.46 17.33
N ALA A 62 3.90 5.06 16.82
CA ALA A 62 4.26 4.98 15.40
C ALA A 62 4.52 3.54 14.94
N LEU A 63 5.11 2.71 15.80
CA LEU A 63 5.36 1.30 15.51
C LEU A 63 4.06 0.51 15.29
N LYS A 64 3.01 0.79 16.06
CA LYS A 64 1.71 0.12 15.93
C LYS A 64 1.06 0.45 14.59
N TYR A 65 0.96 1.74 14.26
CA TYR A 65 0.36 2.18 12.99
C TYR A 65 1.16 1.73 11.78
N SER A 66 2.49 1.78 11.87
CA SER A 66 3.39 1.28 10.84
C SER A 66 3.16 -0.20 10.52
N ARG A 67 3.00 -1.05 11.54
CA ARG A 67 2.68 -2.49 11.34
C ARG A 67 1.35 -2.71 10.65
N ILE A 68 0.30 -1.98 11.05
CA ILE A 68 -1.03 -2.11 10.45
C ILE A 68 -0.99 -1.69 8.98
N LEU A 69 -0.38 -0.55 8.67
CA LEU A 69 -0.30 -0.04 7.30
C LEU A 69 0.53 -0.96 6.40
N GLN A 70 1.62 -1.51 6.91
CA GLN A 70 2.41 -2.48 6.16
C GLN A 70 1.62 -3.77 5.93
N ALA A 71 0.88 -4.28 6.92
CA ALA A 71 0.03 -5.46 6.74
C ALA A 71 -1.04 -5.26 5.66
N LEU A 72 -1.64 -4.06 5.58
CA LEU A 72 -2.57 -3.70 4.50
C LEU A 72 -1.87 -3.66 3.13
N GLN A 73 -0.62 -3.21 3.08
CA GLN A 73 0.18 -3.16 1.85
C GLN A 73 0.77 -4.51 1.43
N VAL A 74 0.73 -5.55 2.27
CA VAL A 74 1.28 -6.86 1.89
C VAL A 74 0.41 -7.55 0.85
N ILE A 75 -0.90 -7.33 0.87
CA ILE A 75 -1.86 -8.13 0.11
C ILE A 75 -2.69 -7.23 -0.80
N SER A 76 -2.79 -7.61 -2.07
CA SER A 76 -3.83 -7.17 -2.99
C SER A 76 -4.65 -8.38 -3.39
N PHE A 77 -5.96 -8.22 -3.51
CA PHE A 77 -6.80 -9.32 -3.93
C PHE A 77 -7.94 -8.83 -4.82
N SER A 78 -8.43 -9.73 -5.65
CA SER A 78 -9.69 -9.58 -6.33
C SER A 78 -10.59 -10.77 -6.08
N ILE A 79 -11.83 -10.50 -5.71
CA ILE A 79 -12.87 -11.50 -5.44
C ILE A 79 -14.22 -10.94 -5.89
N GLY A 80 -15.00 -11.75 -6.61
CA GLY A 80 -16.37 -11.39 -6.99
C GLY A 80 -16.47 -10.09 -7.79
N GLY A 81 -15.48 -9.79 -8.63
CA GLY A 81 -15.46 -8.55 -9.41
C GLY A 81 -15.15 -7.30 -8.59
N THR A 82 -14.60 -7.42 -7.38
CA THR A 82 -14.04 -6.30 -6.60
C THR A 82 -12.52 -6.46 -6.52
N LEU A 83 -11.76 -5.40 -6.76
CA LEU A 83 -10.31 -5.34 -6.62
C LEU A 83 -9.95 -4.45 -5.43
N TYR A 84 -9.22 -5.00 -4.47
CA TYR A 84 -8.51 -4.25 -3.44
C TYR A 84 -7.02 -4.18 -3.76
N LYS A 85 -6.47 -2.97 -3.75
CA LYS A 85 -5.06 -2.72 -3.99
C LYS A 85 -4.58 -1.54 -3.15
N PHE A 86 -3.51 -1.75 -2.39
CA PHE A 86 -2.80 -0.69 -1.70
C PHE A 86 -1.30 -0.91 -1.86
N THR A 87 -0.66 -0.13 -2.74
CA THR A 87 0.73 -0.36 -3.15
C THR A 87 1.62 0.84 -2.89
N ALA A 88 2.76 0.60 -2.24
CA ALA A 88 3.81 1.59 -2.04
C ALA A 88 5.06 1.21 -2.86
N ALA A 89 5.09 1.60 -4.13
CA ALA A 89 6.21 1.48 -5.08
C ALA A 89 6.62 0.04 -5.46
N GLY A 90 7.39 -0.08 -6.55
CA GLY A 90 7.69 -1.32 -7.27
C GLY A 90 8.09 -2.51 -6.39
N PHE A 91 7.60 -3.70 -6.76
CA PHE A 91 7.73 -4.91 -5.95
C PHE A 91 7.82 -6.15 -6.82
N ILE A 92 8.26 -7.24 -6.17
CA ILE A 92 8.05 -8.58 -6.69
C ILE A 92 6.67 -9.03 -6.19
N ALA A 93 5.82 -9.44 -7.13
CA ALA A 93 4.47 -9.91 -6.89
C ALA A 93 4.44 -11.43 -7.01
N LEU A 94 3.99 -12.10 -5.96
CA LEU A 94 3.67 -13.52 -5.97
C LEU A 94 2.16 -13.65 -5.80
N GLY A 95 1.51 -14.46 -6.62
CA GLY A 95 0.06 -14.53 -6.57
C GLY A 95 -0.55 -15.81 -7.09
N ILE A 96 -1.82 -15.98 -6.78
CA ILE A 96 -2.65 -17.09 -7.27
C ILE A 96 -3.76 -16.47 -8.08
N LYS A 97 -3.90 -16.87 -9.34
CA LYS A 97 -4.99 -16.46 -10.23
C LYS A 97 -5.77 -17.69 -10.67
N ASN A 98 -7.03 -17.80 -10.28
CA ASN A 98 -7.90 -18.95 -10.60
C ASN A 98 -7.25 -20.32 -10.34
N GLY A 99 -6.60 -20.47 -9.17
CA GLY A 99 -5.94 -21.72 -8.77
C GLY A 99 -4.56 -21.97 -9.42
N SER A 100 -4.13 -21.13 -10.37
CA SER A 100 -2.79 -21.19 -10.95
C SER A 100 -1.84 -20.25 -10.22
N PHE A 101 -0.64 -20.74 -9.91
CA PHE A 101 0.41 -19.90 -9.36
C PHE A 101 0.96 -18.96 -10.44
N THR A 102 1.06 -17.68 -10.10
CA THR A 102 1.57 -16.61 -10.95
C THR A 102 2.65 -15.86 -10.18
N TRP A 103 3.76 -15.56 -10.82
CA TRP A 103 4.80 -14.73 -10.24
C TRP A 103 5.27 -13.73 -11.29
N GLY A 104 5.67 -12.55 -10.84
CA GLY A 104 6.15 -11.51 -11.73
C GLY A 104 6.94 -10.46 -10.98
N ILE A 105 8.03 -10.02 -11.59
CA ILE A 105 8.74 -8.82 -11.15
C ILE A 105 8.15 -7.68 -11.97
N SER A 106 7.43 -6.78 -11.31
CA SER A 106 6.85 -5.62 -11.99
C SER A 106 7.00 -4.37 -11.13
N ALA A 107 7.51 -3.30 -11.73
CA ALA A 107 7.45 -1.99 -11.11
C ALA A 107 6.00 -1.52 -11.17
N GLN A 108 5.24 -1.80 -10.10
CA GLN A 108 3.90 -1.25 -10.00
C GLN A 108 3.94 0.19 -9.46
N PRO A 109 3.09 1.06 -10.01
CA PRO A 109 2.95 2.41 -9.51
C PRO A 109 2.39 2.40 -8.09
N ILE A 110 2.73 3.46 -7.34
CA ILE A 110 2.08 3.77 -6.07
C ILE A 110 0.59 4.01 -6.37
N ASP A 111 -0.29 3.25 -5.73
CA ASP A 111 -1.70 3.28 -6.05
C ASP A 111 -2.56 2.81 -4.86
N PHE A 112 -3.81 3.28 -4.84
CA PHE A 112 -4.85 2.82 -3.93
C PHE A 112 -6.16 2.68 -4.71
N ALA A 113 -6.63 1.43 -4.79
CA ALA A 113 -7.84 1.08 -5.53
C ALA A 113 -8.76 0.15 -4.75
N ILE A 114 -10.04 0.52 -4.74
CA ILE A 114 -11.17 -0.33 -4.34
C ILE A 114 -12.20 -0.17 -5.46
N THR A 115 -12.06 -0.95 -6.51
CA THR A 115 -12.85 -0.77 -7.74
C THR A 115 -13.54 -2.06 -8.12
N SER A 116 -14.69 -1.93 -8.79
CA SER A 116 -15.30 -3.08 -9.47
C SER A 116 -14.53 -3.36 -10.75
N ILE A 117 -14.18 -4.63 -10.97
CA ILE A 117 -13.56 -5.12 -12.19
C ILE A 117 -14.52 -6.08 -12.89
N GLN A 118 -14.56 -6.06 -14.22
CA GLN A 118 -15.44 -6.94 -15.00
C GLN A 118 -15.06 -8.43 -14.87
N ASN A 119 -13.86 -8.72 -14.37
CA ASN A 119 -13.35 -10.08 -14.24
C ASN A 119 -13.69 -10.63 -12.84
N THR A 120 -14.52 -11.66 -12.76
CA THR A 120 -14.92 -12.30 -11.48
C THR A 120 -13.87 -13.29 -10.95
N SER A 121 -12.80 -13.50 -11.71
CA SER A 121 -11.67 -14.35 -11.37
C SER A 121 -11.06 -13.99 -10.01
N PHE A 122 -10.82 -15.01 -9.17
CA PHE A 122 -10.10 -14.81 -7.92
C PHE A 122 -8.62 -14.58 -8.20
N SER A 123 -8.07 -13.51 -7.63
CA SER A 123 -6.65 -13.19 -7.68
C SER A 123 -6.18 -12.80 -6.29
N LEU A 124 -5.10 -13.40 -5.79
CA LEU A 124 -4.40 -12.95 -4.59
C LEU A 124 -2.98 -12.59 -5.00
N ILE A 125 -2.49 -11.42 -4.61
CA ILE A 125 -1.15 -10.96 -4.87
C ILE A 125 -0.51 -10.52 -3.56
N VAL A 126 0.69 -11.01 -3.28
CA VAL A 126 1.51 -10.68 -2.13
C VAL A 126 2.69 -9.85 -2.60
N TYR A 127 2.87 -8.69 -1.98
CA TYR A 127 3.95 -7.75 -2.27
C TYR A 127 5.12 -7.96 -1.31
N LEU A 128 6.28 -8.34 -1.86
CA LEU A 128 7.42 -8.77 -1.05
C LEU A 128 8.10 -7.62 -0.27
N VAL A 129 8.16 -6.41 -0.81
CA VAL A 129 8.78 -5.26 -0.13
C VAL A 129 8.05 -4.90 1.18
N PRO A 130 6.73 -4.64 1.19
CA PRO A 130 6.01 -4.39 2.43
C PRO A 130 6.03 -5.60 3.38
N LEU A 131 6.10 -6.83 2.86
CA LEU A 131 6.27 -8.03 3.67
C LEU A 131 7.61 -8.04 4.43
N LEU A 132 8.71 -7.75 3.73
CA LEU A 132 10.04 -7.67 4.35
C LEU A 132 10.10 -6.56 5.40
N ILE A 133 9.49 -5.40 5.11
CA ILE A 133 9.39 -4.30 6.06
C ILE A 133 8.57 -4.71 7.29
N LEU A 134 7.42 -5.37 7.09
CA LEU A 134 6.59 -5.88 8.17
C LEU A 134 7.35 -6.86 9.07
N ILE A 135 8.07 -7.83 8.47
CA ILE A 135 8.93 -8.76 9.21
C ILE A 135 10.00 -8.00 10.00
N GLY A 136 10.63 -7.00 9.38
CA GLY A 136 11.59 -6.11 10.06
C GLY A 136 10.98 -5.38 11.25
N LEU A 137 9.76 -4.86 11.12
CA LEU A 137 9.03 -4.17 12.20
C LEU A 137 8.57 -5.11 13.32
N LEU A 138 8.27 -6.38 13.01
CA LEU A 138 7.88 -7.39 14.00
C LEU A 138 9.06 -7.84 14.87
N ARG A 139 10.26 -7.91 14.29
CA ARG A 139 11.49 -8.27 15.04
C ARG A 139 11.99 -7.14 15.95
N VAL A 140 11.53 -5.92 15.71
CA VAL A 140 11.94 -4.75 16.47
C VAL A 140 11.03 -4.58 17.69
N LYS A 141 11.60 -4.78 18.90
CA LYS A 141 11.00 -4.39 20.19
C LYS A 141 11.09 -2.87 20.40
#